data_AF-A0A654TI29-F1
#
_entry.id   AF-A0A654TI29-F1
#
_cell.length_a   1.000
_cell.length_b   1.000
_cell.length_c   1.000
_cell.angle_alpha   90.00
_cell.angle_beta   90.00
_cell.angle_gamma   90.00
#
_symmetry.space_group_name_H-M   'P 1'
#
loop_
_entity.id
_entity.type
_entity.pdbx_description
1 polymer ?
#
loop_
_entity_poly.entity_id
_entity_poly.type
_entity_poly.pdbx_seq_one_letter_code
_entity_poly.pdbx_strand_id
1 'polypeptide(L)'
;MSDQVPKPHRHHIWRITRRTLSKSWDDSIFSESAQAAFWSALSLPPLLLGMLGSLAYVAPLFGPDTLPAIEKSALSTAHSFFSPSVVNEIIEPTIGDITNNARGEVASLGFLISLWAGSSAISAFVDAVVEAHDQTPLRHPVRQRFFALFLYVVMLVFLVATAPVMVVGPRKVSEHIPESLANLLRYG
;
A
#
# COMPACT_ATOMS: atom_id res chain seq x y z
N MET A 1 -1.55 -25.11 -42.97
CA MET A 1 -2.53 -24.02 -42.75
C MET A 1 -1.90 -23.05 -41.77
N SER A 2 -1.48 -21.89 -42.26
CA SER A 2 -0.79 -20.86 -41.48
C SER A 2 -1.83 -19.91 -40.89
N ASP A 3 -2.06 -19.99 -39.58
CA ASP A 3 -2.94 -19.08 -38.85
C ASP A 3 -2.33 -17.68 -38.85
N GLN A 4 -2.80 -16.82 -39.75
CA GLN A 4 -2.48 -15.39 -39.71
C GLN A 4 -3.27 -14.73 -38.58
N VAL A 5 -2.60 -14.46 -37.47
CA VAL A 5 -3.11 -13.57 -36.41
C VAL A 5 -3.44 -12.22 -37.04
N PRO A 6 -4.71 -11.77 -37.05
CA PRO A 6 -5.08 -10.53 -37.73
C PRO A 6 -4.37 -9.34 -37.07
N LYS A 7 -3.57 -8.61 -37.85
CA LYS A 7 -2.85 -7.43 -37.39
C LYS A 7 -3.88 -6.36 -36.96
N PRO A 8 -3.80 -5.82 -35.73
CA PRO A 8 -4.77 -4.83 -35.26
C PRO A 8 -4.68 -3.56 -36.10
N HIS A 9 -5.73 -3.31 -36.89
CA HIS A 9 -5.85 -2.07 -37.64
C HIS A 9 -6.14 -0.92 -36.66
N ARG A 10 -5.61 0.30 -36.90
CA ARG A 10 -5.77 1.48 -36.02
C ARG A 10 -7.23 1.76 -35.64
N HIS A 11 -8.15 1.44 -36.54
CA HIS A 11 -9.59 1.60 -36.34
C HIS A 11 -10.18 0.61 -35.29
N HIS A 12 -9.56 -0.55 -35.09
CA HIS A 12 -9.98 -1.53 -34.10
C HIS A 12 -9.57 -1.09 -32.68
N ILE A 13 -8.33 -0.62 -32.54
CA ILE A 13 -7.81 -0.06 -31.27
C ILE A 13 -8.65 1.15 -30.87
N TRP A 14 -8.88 2.09 -31.79
CA TRP A 14 -9.71 3.27 -31.52
C TRP A 14 -11.15 2.91 -31.07
N ARG A 15 -11.75 1.90 -31.72
CA ARG A 15 -13.09 1.43 -31.35
C ARG A 15 -13.11 0.82 -29.94
N ILE A 16 -12.12 0.00 -29.59
CA ILE A 16 -12.01 -0.59 -28.26
C ILE A 16 -11.78 0.51 -27.23
N THR A 17 -10.81 1.39 -27.44
CA THR A 17 -10.54 2.52 -26.53
C THR A 17 -11.77 3.37 -26.31
N ARG A 18 -12.50 3.76 -27.37
CA ARG A 18 -13.73 4.56 -27.24
C ARG A 18 -14.83 3.81 -26.51
N ARG A 19 -14.98 2.50 -26.73
CA ARG A 19 -15.98 1.68 -26.04
C ARG A 19 -15.64 1.52 -24.56
N THR A 20 -14.37 1.28 -24.23
CA THR A 20 -13.89 1.23 -22.85
C THR A 20 -14.08 2.57 -22.17
N LEU A 21 -13.73 3.69 -22.81
CA LEU A 21 -13.87 5.02 -22.22
C LEU A 21 -15.33 5.39 -21.97
N SER A 22 -16.23 5.08 -22.91
CA SER A 22 -17.67 5.29 -22.75
C SER A 22 -18.21 4.42 -21.61
N LYS A 23 -17.86 3.12 -21.60
CA LYS A 23 -18.31 2.19 -20.55
C LYS A 23 -17.80 2.63 -19.17
N SER A 24 -16.52 2.99 -19.04
CA SER A 24 -15.98 3.51 -17.77
C SER A 24 -16.66 4.78 -17.29
N TRP A 25 -17.10 5.64 -18.21
CA TRP A 25 -17.88 6.83 -17.85
C TRP A 25 -19.27 6.45 -17.30
N ASP A 26 -19.92 5.47 -17.93
CA ASP A 26 -21.21 4.94 -17.50
C ASP A 26 -21.10 4.20 -16.15
N ASP A 27 -20.01 3.47 -15.92
CA ASP A 27 -19.71 2.70 -14.69
C ASP A 27 -19.21 3.58 -13.53
N SER A 28 -19.52 4.89 -13.54
CA SER A 28 -19.24 5.83 -12.45
C SER A 28 -17.77 5.87 -11.96
N ILE A 29 -16.79 5.65 -12.86
CA ILE A 29 -15.36 5.56 -12.52
C ILE A 29 -14.84 6.71 -11.66
N PHE A 30 -15.37 7.92 -11.81
CA PHE A 30 -14.97 9.08 -11.01
C PHE A 30 -15.40 8.96 -9.55
N SER A 31 -16.63 8.47 -9.31
CA SER A 31 -17.16 8.29 -7.96
C SER A 31 -16.37 7.23 -7.23
N GLU A 32 -16.17 6.07 -7.88
CA GLU A 32 -15.42 4.96 -7.30
C GLU A 32 -13.96 5.34 -7.03
N SER A 33 -13.32 6.03 -7.98
CA SER A 33 -11.94 6.51 -7.81
C SER A 33 -11.83 7.55 -6.69
N ALA A 34 -12.78 8.48 -6.59
CA ALA A 34 -12.80 9.48 -5.53
C ALA A 34 -12.97 8.84 -4.15
N GLN A 35 -13.88 7.86 -4.03
CA GLN A 35 -14.07 7.10 -2.80
C GLN A 35 -12.81 6.33 -2.40
N ALA A 36 -12.19 5.61 -3.35
CA ALA A 36 -10.95 4.89 -3.12
C ALA A 36 -9.81 5.83 -2.68
N ALA A 37 -9.64 6.97 -3.35
CA ALA A 37 -8.62 7.96 -3.03
C ALA A 37 -8.83 8.59 -1.66
N PHE A 38 -10.07 8.99 -1.34
CA PHE A 38 -10.42 9.58 -0.05
C PHE A 38 -10.13 8.62 1.10
N TRP A 39 -10.61 7.37 1.01
CA TRP A 39 -10.39 6.38 2.06
C TRP A 39 -8.92 5.98 2.20
N SER A 40 -8.19 5.91 1.09
CA SER A 40 -6.75 5.65 1.09
C SER A 40 -6.00 6.77 1.82
N ALA A 41 -6.29 8.04 1.49
CA ALA A 41 -5.68 9.20 2.12
C ALA A 41 -6.00 9.27 3.63
N LEU A 42 -7.24 8.96 4.02
CA LEU A 42 -7.67 8.95 5.41
C LEU A 42 -6.99 7.83 6.22
N SER A 43 -6.69 6.69 5.59
CA SER A 43 -6.04 5.56 6.25
C SER A 43 -4.54 5.76 6.50
N LEU A 44 -3.86 6.57 5.68
CA LEU A 44 -2.40 6.68 5.62
C LEU A 44 -1.75 7.16 6.92
N PRO A 45 -2.08 8.35 7.47
CA PRO A 45 -1.46 8.83 8.70
C PRO A 45 -1.60 7.86 9.87
N PRO A 46 -2.83 7.41 10.24
CA PRO A 46 -2.98 6.50 11.36
C PRO A 46 -2.41 5.10 11.12
N LEU A 47 -2.31 4.64 9.87
CA LEU A 47 -1.58 3.41 9.53
C LEU A 47 -0.10 3.55 9.83
N LEU A 48 0.53 4.64 9.38
CA LEU A 48 1.96 4.89 9.61
C LEU A 48 2.27 4.97 11.11
N LEU A 49 1.45 5.71 11.86
CA LEU A 49 1.60 5.84 13.31
C LEU A 49 1.39 4.50 14.03
N GLY A 50 0.36 3.73 13.65
CA GLY A 50 0.13 2.40 14.19
C GLY A 50 1.26 1.42 13.87
N MET A 51 1.79 1.46 12.65
CA MET A 51 2.93 0.66 12.20
C MET A 51 4.19 1.02 12.99
N LEU A 52 4.55 2.30 13.10
CA LEU A 52 5.70 2.77 13.87
C LEU A 52 5.58 2.40 15.34
N GLY A 53 4.40 2.60 15.94
CA GLY A 53 4.13 2.17 17.31
C GLY A 53 4.29 0.66 17.50
N SER A 54 3.84 -0.16 16.55
CA SER A 54 4.05 -1.62 16.59
C SER A 54 5.52 -2.01 16.41
N LEU A 55 6.25 -1.29 15.54
CA LEU A 55 7.66 -1.50 15.29
C LEU A 55 8.53 -1.08 16.47
N ALA A 56 8.15 -0.10 17.28
CA ALA A 56 8.88 0.23 18.50
C ALA A 56 9.04 -0.99 19.43
N TYR A 57 8.07 -1.92 19.44
CA TYR A 57 8.15 -3.18 20.19
C TYR A 57 8.92 -4.29 19.46
N VAL A 58 8.85 -4.33 18.13
CA VAL A 58 9.35 -5.46 17.31
C VAL A 58 10.74 -5.20 16.73
N ALA A 59 11.06 -3.97 16.37
CA ALA A 59 12.34 -3.58 15.76
C ALA A 59 13.58 -3.89 16.61
N PRO A 60 13.56 -3.82 17.97
CA PRO A 60 14.70 -4.26 18.78
C PRO A 60 15.13 -5.71 18.51
N LEU A 61 14.23 -6.57 18.01
CA LEU A 61 14.54 -7.96 17.62
C LEU A 61 15.38 -8.06 16.34
N PHE A 62 15.40 -7.01 15.52
CA PHE A 62 16.12 -6.95 14.24
C PHE A 62 17.43 -6.16 14.32
N GLY A 63 17.72 -5.57 15.49
CA GLY A 63 18.94 -4.80 15.78
C GLY A 63 18.63 -3.38 16.27
N PRO A 64 19.56 -2.77 17.03
CA PRO A 64 19.34 -1.44 17.61
C PRO A 64 19.21 -0.32 16.56
N ASP A 65 19.78 -0.50 15.37
CA ASP A 65 19.79 0.51 14.30
C ASP A 65 18.56 0.47 13.37
N THR A 66 17.72 -0.57 13.47
CA THR A 66 16.60 -0.76 12.53
C THR A 66 15.49 0.26 12.75
N LEU A 67 15.14 0.56 14.01
CA LEU A 67 14.08 1.50 14.33
C LEU A 67 14.41 2.94 13.89
N PRO A 68 15.60 3.52 14.21
CA PRO A 68 15.98 4.83 13.73
C PRO A 68 16.04 4.93 12.20
N ALA A 69 16.44 3.86 11.51
CA ALA A 69 16.49 3.83 10.06
C ALA A 69 15.09 3.90 9.42
N ILE A 70 14.11 3.19 9.99
CA ILE A 70 12.71 3.24 9.54
C ILE A 70 12.11 4.61 9.80
N GLU A 71 12.30 5.18 11.00
CA GLU A 71 11.82 6.52 11.34
C GLU A 71 12.38 7.59 10.39
N LYS A 72 13.69 7.54 10.10
CA LYS A 72 14.32 8.45 9.14
C LYS A 72 13.74 8.31 7.74
N SER A 73 13.48 7.09 7.27
CA SER A 73 12.86 6.86 5.96
C SER A 73 11.42 7.39 5.91
N ALA A 74 10.66 7.21 6.99
CA ALA A 74 9.30 7.73 7.10
C ALA A 74 9.28 9.27 7.08
N LEU A 75 10.15 9.93 7.87
CA LEU A 75 10.30 11.38 7.89
C LEU A 75 10.76 11.95 6.54
N SER A 76 11.75 11.32 5.90
CA SER A 76 12.20 11.73 4.56
C SER A 76 11.08 11.65 3.53
N THR A 77 10.21 10.64 3.64
CA THR A 77 9.05 10.51 2.75
C THR A 77 8.03 11.60 3.07
N ALA A 78 7.76 11.87 4.36
CA ALA A 78 6.85 12.94 4.76
C ALA A 78 7.31 14.32 4.24
N HIS A 79 8.61 14.63 4.30
CA HIS A 79 9.16 15.86 3.73
C HIS A 79 9.02 15.98 2.21
N SER A 80 8.84 14.85 1.51
CA SER A 80 8.63 14.86 0.05
C SER A 80 7.19 15.22 -0.34
N PHE A 81 6.23 14.98 0.57
CA PHE A 81 4.79 15.22 0.31
C PHE A 81 4.21 16.39 1.10
N PHE A 82 4.81 16.76 2.23
CA PHE A 82 4.32 17.81 3.15
C PHE A 82 5.33 18.94 3.32
N SER A 83 4.84 20.11 3.75
CA SER A 83 5.70 21.25 4.04
C SER A 83 6.58 21.00 5.27
N PRO A 84 7.78 21.60 5.34
CA PRO A 84 8.68 21.43 6.48
C PRO A 84 8.03 21.77 7.83
N SER A 85 7.19 22.81 7.89
CA SER A 85 6.47 23.18 9.11
C SER A 85 5.53 22.06 9.59
N VAL A 86 4.76 21.44 8.69
CA VAL A 86 3.87 20.32 9.08
C VAL A 86 4.67 19.12 9.57
N VAL A 87 5.79 18.83 8.92
CA VAL A 87 6.62 17.68 9.33
C VAL A 87 7.24 17.93 10.71
N ASN A 88 7.87 19.09 10.91
CA ASN A 88 8.62 19.38 12.13
C ASN A 88 7.72 19.73 13.33
N GLU A 89 6.55 20.33 13.10
CA GLU A 89 5.65 20.76 14.19
C GLU A 89 4.60 19.71 14.55
N ILE A 90 4.28 18.79 13.64
CA ILE A 90 3.19 17.81 13.83
C ILE A 90 3.71 16.38 13.70
N ILE A 91 4.32 16.01 12.58
CA ILE A 91 4.62 14.61 12.26
C ILE A 91 5.77 14.07 13.12
N GLU A 92 6.91 14.77 13.16
CA GLU A 92 8.11 14.37 13.91
C GLU A 92 7.82 14.25 15.42
N PRO A 93 7.18 15.22 16.09
CA PRO A 93 6.81 15.08 17.50
C PRO A 93 5.84 13.92 17.73
N THR A 94 4.85 13.72 16.84
CA THR A 94 3.89 12.62 16.98
C THR A 94 4.56 11.25 16.88
N ILE A 95 5.52 11.08 15.96
CA ILE A 95 6.30 9.85 15.84
C ILE A 95 7.14 9.63 17.11
N GLY A 96 7.86 10.68 17.56
CA GLY A 96 8.68 10.62 18.76
C GLY A 96 7.87 10.29 20.02
N ASP A 97 6.67 10.85 20.19
CA ASP A 97 5.77 10.58 21.31
C ASP A 97 5.28 9.13 21.35
N ILE A 98 5.02 8.54 20.17
CA ILE A 98 4.57 7.15 20.05
C ILE A 98 5.72 6.18 20.34
N THR A 99 6.92 6.43 19.81
CA THR A 99 8.09 5.56 20.02
C THR A 99 8.61 5.64 21.46
N ASN A 100 8.70 6.84 22.05
CA ASN A 100 9.35 7.02 23.35
C ASN A 100 8.41 6.78 24.54
N ASN A 101 7.12 7.09 24.41
CA ASN A 101 6.24 7.20 25.57
C ASN A 101 5.25 6.03 25.71
N ALA A 102 5.44 4.95 24.94
CA ALA A 102 4.64 3.72 24.99
C ALA A 102 3.12 3.98 25.05
N ARG A 103 2.63 5.02 24.35
CA ARG A 103 1.18 5.26 24.19
C ARG A 103 0.61 4.29 23.16
N GLY A 104 0.74 2.99 23.44
CA GLY A 104 0.22 1.91 22.61
C GLY A 104 -1.29 2.04 22.38
N GLU A 105 -2.02 2.68 23.31
CA GLU A 105 -3.46 2.97 23.17
C GLU A 105 -3.76 3.91 21.99
N VAL A 106 -2.99 4.99 21.82
CA VAL A 106 -3.21 5.95 20.72
C VAL A 106 -2.80 5.32 19.39
N ALA A 107 -1.68 4.60 19.37
CA ALA A 107 -1.22 3.88 18.18
C ALA A 107 -2.20 2.77 17.76
N SER A 108 -2.75 2.01 18.70
CA SER A 108 -3.72 0.94 18.43
C SER A 108 -5.08 1.48 18.00
N LEU A 109 -5.57 2.57 18.61
CA LEU A 109 -6.80 3.23 18.17
C LEU A 109 -6.65 3.80 16.76
N GLY A 110 -5.54 4.47 16.48
CA GLY A 110 -5.19 4.93 15.13
C GLY A 110 -5.14 3.75 14.15
N PHE A 111 -4.48 2.65 14.54
CA PHE A 111 -4.43 1.45 13.71
C PHE A 111 -5.82 0.85 13.41
N LEU A 112 -6.75 0.83 14.36
CA LEU A 112 -8.12 0.37 14.11
C LEU A 112 -8.87 1.29 13.15
N ILE A 113 -8.71 2.61 13.30
CA ILE A 113 -9.30 3.59 12.38
C ILE A 113 -8.72 3.42 10.97
N SER A 114 -7.40 3.22 10.87
CA SER A 114 -6.73 3.00 9.59
C SER A 114 -7.15 1.69 8.93
N LEU A 115 -7.38 0.64 9.72
CA LEU A 115 -7.88 -0.66 9.25
C LEU A 115 -9.31 -0.53 8.70
N TRP A 116 -10.16 0.24 9.37
CA TRP A 116 -11.53 0.52 8.90
C TRP A 116 -11.53 1.38 7.63
N ALA A 117 -10.73 2.44 7.59
CA ALA A 117 -10.58 3.30 6.42
C ALA A 117 -10.00 2.52 5.24
N GLY A 118 -8.95 1.73 5.46
CA GLY A 118 -8.31 0.90 4.45
C GLY A 118 -9.24 -0.19 3.90
N SER A 119 -10.00 -0.87 4.76
CA SER A 119 -11.05 -1.80 4.33
C SER A 119 -12.10 -1.11 3.46
N SER A 120 -12.44 0.16 3.75
CA SER A 120 -13.35 0.97 2.93
C SER A 120 -12.73 1.34 1.57
N ALA A 121 -11.42 1.62 1.51
CA ALA A 121 -10.70 1.84 0.26
C ALA A 121 -10.70 0.60 -0.64
N ILE A 122 -10.37 -0.57 -0.06
CA ILE A 122 -10.43 -1.86 -0.80
C ILE A 122 -11.86 -2.17 -1.24
N SER A 123 -12.86 -1.84 -0.44
CA SER A 123 -14.27 -2.03 -0.83
C SER A 123 -14.59 -1.24 -2.10
N ALA A 124 -14.18 0.04 -2.18
CA ALA A 124 -14.35 0.85 -3.38
C ALA A 124 -13.62 0.28 -4.62
N PHE A 125 -12.42 -0.28 -4.45
CA PHE A 125 -11.75 -0.98 -5.55
C PHE A 125 -12.50 -2.23 -6.00
N VAL A 126 -13.03 -3.01 -5.05
CA VAL A 126 -13.85 -4.19 -5.36
C VAL A 126 -15.13 -3.77 -6.07
N ASP A 127 -15.80 -2.72 -5.60
CA ASP A 127 -17.03 -2.17 -6.20
C ASP A 127 -16.77 -1.73 -7.65
N ALA A 128 -15.69 -0.97 -7.90
CA ALA A 128 -15.28 -0.57 -9.25
C ALA A 128 -15.05 -1.76 -10.20
N VAL A 129 -14.40 -2.83 -9.72
CA VAL A 129 -14.13 -4.03 -10.52
C VAL A 129 -15.40 -4.83 -10.80
N VAL A 130 -16.28 -4.93 -9.81
CA VAL A 130 -17.55 -5.64 -9.92
C VAL A 130 -18.49 -4.94 -10.90
N GLU A 131 -18.59 -3.61 -10.81
CA GLU A 131 -19.37 -2.77 -11.73
C GLU A 131 -18.84 -2.88 -13.15
N ALA A 132 -17.51 -2.76 -13.35
CA ALA A 132 -16.89 -2.88 -14.67
C ALA A 132 -17.15 -4.23 -15.37
N HIS A 133 -17.37 -5.29 -14.59
CA HIS A 133 -17.65 -6.64 -15.07
C HIS A 133 -19.15 -6.99 -15.10
N ASP A 134 -20.05 -6.02 -14.91
CA ASP A 134 -21.52 -6.23 -14.87
C ASP A 134 -21.94 -7.33 -13.87
N GLN A 135 -21.15 -7.54 -12.81
CA GLN A 135 -21.44 -8.55 -11.80
C GLN A 135 -22.40 -7.96 -10.77
N THR A 136 -23.71 -7.97 -11.04
CA THR A 136 -24.70 -7.43 -10.10
C THR A 136 -24.61 -8.15 -8.74
N PRO A 137 -24.37 -7.44 -7.63
CA PRO A 137 -23.98 -8.10 -6.39
C PRO A 137 -25.19 -8.74 -5.68
N LEU A 138 -25.40 -10.04 -5.90
CA LEU A 138 -26.08 -10.90 -4.91
C LEU A 138 -25.15 -11.12 -3.71
N ARG A 139 -24.81 -10.07 -2.96
CA ARG A 139 -23.81 -10.16 -1.89
C ARG A 139 -24.27 -9.48 -0.61
N HIS A 140 -24.17 -10.23 0.49
CA HIS A 140 -24.40 -9.72 1.82
C HIS A 140 -23.32 -8.69 2.18
N PRO A 141 -23.65 -7.46 2.58
CA PRO A 141 -22.69 -6.35 2.75
C PRO A 141 -21.58 -6.67 3.75
N VAL A 142 -21.89 -7.49 4.76
CA VAL A 142 -20.91 -7.95 5.76
C VAL A 142 -19.82 -8.84 5.14
N ARG A 143 -20.14 -9.73 4.19
CA ARG A 143 -19.14 -10.63 3.58
C ARG A 143 -18.13 -9.85 2.74
N GLN A 144 -18.60 -8.80 2.07
CA GLN A 144 -17.75 -7.91 1.28
C GLN A 144 -16.78 -7.15 2.17
N ARG A 145 -17.24 -6.63 3.32
CA ARG A 145 -16.37 -5.96 4.29
C ARG A 145 -15.29 -6.89 4.83
N PHE A 146 -15.62 -8.13 5.20
CA PHE A 146 -14.61 -9.10 5.63
C PHE A 146 -13.61 -9.48 4.54
N PHE A 147 -14.06 -9.61 3.29
CA PHE A 147 -13.16 -9.86 2.16
C PHE A 147 -12.21 -8.68 1.91
N ALA A 148 -12.73 -7.45 1.93
CA ALA A 148 -11.93 -6.25 1.79
C ALA A 148 -10.93 -6.06 2.94
N LEU A 149 -11.36 -6.34 4.18
CA LEU A 149 -10.51 -6.37 5.36
C LEU A 149 -9.38 -7.40 5.19
N PHE A 150 -9.70 -8.63 4.75
CA PHE A 150 -8.71 -9.68 4.50
C PHE A 150 -7.66 -9.25 3.47
N LEU A 151 -8.09 -8.74 2.31
CA LEU A 151 -7.16 -8.25 1.29
C LEU A 151 -6.29 -7.10 1.80
N TYR A 152 -6.88 -6.18 2.58
CA TYR A 152 -6.13 -5.09 3.19
C TYR A 152 -5.06 -5.60 4.16
N VAL A 153 -5.39 -6.56 5.03
CA VAL A 153 -4.43 -7.18 5.95
C VAL A 153 -3.30 -7.88 5.19
N VAL A 154 -3.60 -8.63 4.12
CA VAL A 154 -2.57 -9.27 3.27
C VAL A 154 -1.62 -8.22 2.68
N MET A 155 -2.15 -7.12 2.17
CA MET A 155 -1.35 -6.00 1.65
C MET A 155 -0.47 -5.37 2.75
N LEU A 156 -1.03 -5.21 3.96
CA LEU A 156 -0.31 -4.67 5.12
C LEU A 156 0.86 -5.57 5.54
N VAL A 157 0.64 -6.88 5.57
CA VAL A 157 1.69 -7.87 5.84
C VAL A 157 2.80 -7.79 4.79
N PHE A 158 2.43 -7.66 3.51
CA PHE A 158 3.41 -7.51 2.43
C PHE A 158 4.24 -6.22 2.59
N LEU A 159 3.59 -5.10 2.97
CA LEU A 159 4.26 -3.81 3.20
C LEU A 159 5.22 -3.88 4.39
N VAL A 160 4.78 -4.45 5.52
CA VAL A 160 5.62 -4.63 6.71
C VAL A 160 6.80 -5.57 6.43
N ALA A 161 6.59 -6.65 5.67
CA ALA A 161 7.67 -7.56 5.30
C ALA A 161 8.68 -6.92 4.33
N THR A 162 8.23 -6.03 3.44
CA THR A 162 9.09 -5.35 2.47
C THR A 162 9.90 -4.20 3.09
N ALA A 163 9.39 -3.55 4.14
CA ALA A 163 10.05 -2.39 4.76
C ALA A 163 11.47 -2.68 5.27
N PRO A 164 11.74 -3.75 6.06
CA PRO A 164 13.10 -4.13 6.43
C PRO A 164 13.99 -4.43 5.22
N VAL A 165 13.44 -5.08 4.18
CA VAL A 165 14.17 -5.40 2.95
C VAL A 165 14.61 -4.13 2.22
N MET A 166 13.74 -3.11 2.15
CA MET A 166 14.10 -1.80 1.59
C MET A 166 15.17 -1.08 2.43
N VAL A 167 15.06 -1.13 3.76
CA VAL A 167 15.97 -0.42 4.68
C VAL A 167 17.36 -1.06 4.72
N VAL A 168 17.43 -2.39 4.75
CA VAL A 168 18.71 -3.13 4.71
C VAL A 168 19.45 -2.85 3.40
N GLY A 169 18.71 -2.57 2.32
CA GLY A 169 19.25 -2.21 1.03
C GLY A 169 20.04 -3.34 0.36
N PRO A 170 20.21 -3.30 -0.98
CA PRO A 170 20.99 -4.30 -1.71
C PRO A 170 22.47 -4.39 -1.23
N ARG A 171 22.97 -3.38 -0.51
CA ARG A 171 24.33 -3.35 0.04
C ARG A 171 24.58 -4.36 1.15
N LYS A 172 23.63 -4.59 2.08
CA LYS A 172 23.78 -5.65 3.11
C LYS A 172 23.31 -7.03 2.64
N VAL A 173 22.40 -7.07 1.66
CA VAL A 173 22.04 -8.32 0.98
C VAL A 173 23.29 -8.92 0.33
N SER A 174 24.11 -8.10 -0.35
CA SER A 174 25.37 -8.56 -0.97
C SER A 174 26.40 -9.12 0.02
N GLU A 175 26.36 -8.76 1.30
CA GLU A 175 27.24 -9.34 2.34
C GLU A 175 26.73 -10.70 2.84
N HIS A 176 25.45 -11.02 2.61
CA HIS A 176 24.82 -12.30 2.98
C HIS A 176 24.52 -13.18 1.76
N ILE A 177 24.87 -12.76 0.54
CA ILE A 177 24.85 -13.66 -0.62
C ILE A 177 26.02 -14.64 -0.44
N PRO A 178 25.79 -15.94 -0.23
CA PRO A 178 26.85 -16.92 -0.17
C PRO A 178 27.62 -16.92 -1.50
N GLU A 179 28.96 -17.00 -1.45
CA GLU A 179 29.83 -16.93 -2.64
C GLU A 179 29.46 -17.93 -3.76
N SER A 180 28.70 -18.98 -3.42
CA SER A 180 28.14 -19.95 -4.38
C SER A 180 27.22 -19.32 -5.43
N LEU A 181 26.48 -18.25 -5.09
CA LEU A 181 25.60 -17.54 -6.03
C LEU A 181 26.34 -16.50 -6.87
N ALA A 182 27.43 -15.93 -6.34
CA ALA A 182 28.28 -14.99 -7.07
C ALA A 182 29.03 -15.67 -8.23
N ASN A 183 29.45 -16.93 -8.05
CA ASN A 183 30.10 -17.70 -9.12
C ASN A 183 29.15 -18.11 -10.25
N LEU A 184 27.85 -18.27 -9.97
CA LEU A 184 26.84 -18.64 -10.96
C LEU A 184 26.47 -17.50 -11.91
N LEU A 185 26.49 -16.25 -11.43
CA LEU A 185 26.20 -15.06 -12.24
C LEU A 185 27.40 -14.56 -13.06
N ARG A 186 28.62 -15.05 -12.76
CA ARG A 186 29.84 -14.68 -13.48
C ARG A 186 30.09 -15.56 -14.73
N TYR A 187 29.27 -16.59 -14.93
CA TYR A 187 29.38 -17.56 -16.04
C TYR A 187 28.12 -17.65 -16.93
N GLY A 188 27.24 -16.64 -16.88
CA GLY A 188 26.15 -16.43 -17.84
C GLY A 188 26.37 -15.15 -18.64
#